data_AF-A0A2G6H4B1-F1
#
_entry.id   AF-A0A2G6H4B1-F1
#
_cell.length_a   1.000
_cell.length_b   1.000
_cell.length_c   1.000
_cell.angle_alpha   90.00
_cell.angle_beta   90.00
_cell.angle_gamma   90.00
#
_symmetry.space_group_name_H-M   'P 1'
#
loop_
_entity.id
_entity.type
_entity.pdbx_description
1 polymer ?
#
loop_
_entity_poly.entity_id
_entity_poly.type
_entity_poly.pdbx_seq_one_letter_code
_entity_poly.pdbx_strand_id
1 'polypeptide(L)'
;MNYDIDYTLTATRNNCVKTVVINISDDSLGCNEDNDGDGVLKKNDPDDTNPCIPGIPNPIVEGINSCTEKASAVIRNYDPNTQYSTSPFAIINGAEITGMDYDKSYLLTAKKNSCEKMMRFYISKDNLDCDGDGVTNETEKRDGTDPENPCDYKLEHQTVAPSAEWKALDCNNDCTAFAKTLTIPQFLTPNNDGDNDAWEIPELAKNVLCNQENRVMLFNVRGAKVFDAKNYMKDLSRLFRGYSSNGLTFKGGKLLPSGAYFYIIELNGKKGRTGYMYIVK
;
A
#
# COMPACT_ATOMS: atom_id res chain seq x y z
N MET A 1 -50.21 22.90 -39.62
CA MET A 1 -51.59 23.23 -40.08
C MET A 1 -52.40 23.41 -38.82
N ASN A 2 -52.83 24.63 -38.51
CA ASN A 2 -53.62 24.92 -37.31
C ASN A 2 -55.03 24.36 -37.50
N TYR A 3 -55.45 23.44 -36.65
CA TYR A 3 -56.84 22.97 -36.64
C TYR A 3 -57.63 23.82 -35.65
N ASP A 4 -57.94 25.05 -36.05
CA ASP A 4 -58.93 25.85 -35.33
C ASP A 4 -60.31 25.24 -35.63
N ILE A 5 -60.93 24.62 -34.62
CA ILE A 5 -62.28 24.07 -34.73
C ILE A 5 -63.23 25.00 -33.98
N ASP A 6 -64.09 25.66 -34.74
CA ASP A 6 -65.11 26.54 -34.19
C ASP A 6 -66.36 25.75 -33.85
N TYR A 7 -66.75 25.76 -32.57
CA TYR A 7 -68.02 25.17 -32.13
C TYR A 7 -69.08 26.25 -31.99
N THR A 8 -70.22 26.02 -32.65
CA THR A 8 -71.36 26.93 -32.57
C THR A 8 -72.41 26.37 -31.62
N LEU A 9 -72.53 26.97 -30.43
CA LEU A 9 -73.62 26.64 -29.50
C LEU A 9 -74.82 27.52 -29.81
N THR A 10 -75.94 26.90 -30.13
CA THR A 10 -77.21 27.60 -30.36
C THR A 10 -78.22 27.17 -29.30
N ALA A 11 -78.73 28.14 -28.54
CA ALA A 11 -79.78 27.93 -27.57
C ALA A 11 -81.08 28.56 -28.07
N THR A 12 -82.16 27.78 -28.02
CA THR A 12 -83.49 28.20 -28.47
C THR A 12 -84.48 28.07 -27.33
N ARG A 13 -85.23 29.14 -27.06
CA ARG A 13 -86.39 29.11 -26.15
C ARG A 13 -87.55 29.85 -26.80
N ASN A 14 -88.64 29.12 -27.08
CA ASN A 14 -89.74 29.58 -27.93
C ASN A 14 -89.20 30.09 -29.29
N ASN A 15 -89.56 31.32 -29.69
CA ASN A 15 -89.15 31.90 -30.97
C ASN A 15 -87.87 32.74 -30.87
N CYS A 16 -87.14 32.69 -29.76
CA CYS A 16 -85.87 33.40 -29.60
C CYS A 16 -84.70 32.41 -29.71
N VAL A 17 -83.78 32.72 -30.62
CA VAL A 17 -82.54 31.97 -30.84
C VAL A 17 -81.36 32.86 -30.46
N LYS A 18 -80.43 32.33 -29.67
CA LYS A 18 -79.14 32.98 -29.42
C LYS A 18 -78.01 32.00 -29.71
N THR A 19 -77.02 32.49 -30.45
CA THR A 19 -75.87 31.70 -30.85
C THR A 19 -74.61 32.33 -30.29
N VAL A 20 -73.71 31.48 -29.78
CA VAL A 20 -72.36 31.85 -29.36
C VAL A 20 -71.40 30.93 -30.09
N VAL A 21 -70.37 31.53 -30.69
CA VAL A 21 -69.24 30.80 -31.27
C VAL A 21 -68.17 30.68 -30.18
N ILE A 22 -67.74 29.45 -29.92
CA ILE A 22 -66.65 29.14 -29.01
C ILE A 22 -65.49 28.63 -29.87
N ASN A 23 -64.41 29.40 -29.87
CA ASN A 23 -63.17 29.01 -30.52
C ASN A 23 -62.33 28.25 -29.50
N ILE A 24 -61.95 27.02 -29.83
CA ILE A 24 -60.98 26.25 -29.06
C ILE A 24 -59.75 26.10 -29.95
N SER A 25 -58.74 26.94 -29.70
CA SER A 25 -57.42 26.82 -30.32
C SER A 25 -56.61 25.79 -29.54
N ASP A 26 -56.28 24.67 -30.18
CA ASP A 26 -55.41 23.65 -29.60
C ASP A 26 -53.96 23.93 -30.00
N ASP A 27 -53.26 24.75 -29.21
CA ASP A 27 -51.80 24.92 -29.30
C ASP A 27 -51.03 23.68 -28.75
N SER A 28 -51.68 22.55 -28.49
CA SER A 28 -51.14 21.46 -27.67
C SER A 28 -51.12 20.05 -28.29
N LEU A 29 -51.20 19.89 -29.61
CA LEU A 29 -50.97 18.59 -30.28
C LEU A 29 -49.51 18.36 -30.75
N GLY A 30 -48.53 18.69 -29.90
CA GLY A 30 -47.11 18.36 -30.07
C GLY A 30 -46.66 17.10 -29.33
N CYS A 31 -47.52 16.09 -29.13
CA CYS A 31 -47.25 15.00 -28.18
C CYS A 31 -46.17 13.97 -28.60
N ASN A 32 -45.62 14.09 -29.82
CA ASN A 32 -44.58 13.20 -30.37
C ASN A 32 -43.36 13.99 -30.88
N GLU A 33 -43.21 15.24 -30.46
CA GLU A 33 -42.06 16.06 -30.79
C GLU A 33 -41.03 15.95 -29.67
N ASP A 34 -39.76 15.98 -30.05
CA ASP A 34 -38.57 16.03 -29.21
C ASP A 34 -37.97 17.42 -29.47
N ASN A 35 -38.43 18.42 -28.70
CA ASN A 35 -38.20 19.83 -29.04
C ASN A 35 -36.77 20.28 -28.75
N ASP A 36 -36.07 19.60 -27.86
CA ASP A 36 -34.69 19.89 -27.51
C ASP A 36 -33.69 18.89 -28.12
N GLY A 37 -34.18 17.77 -28.65
CA GLY A 37 -33.40 16.79 -29.40
C GLY A 37 -32.70 15.75 -28.53
N ASP A 38 -33.20 15.47 -27.33
CA ASP A 38 -32.62 14.50 -26.38
C ASP A 38 -33.10 13.06 -26.57
N GLY A 39 -34.07 12.85 -27.46
CA GLY A 39 -34.66 11.56 -27.78
C GLY A 39 -35.79 11.14 -26.85
N VAL A 40 -36.20 11.97 -25.88
CA VAL A 40 -37.40 11.81 -25.06
C VAL A 40 -38.53 12.59 -25.70
N LEU A 41 -39.61 11.88 -26.03
CA LEU A 41 -40.81 12.56 -26.52
C LEU A 41 -41.40 13.40 -25.40
N LYS A 42 -41.83 14.63 -25.72
CA LYS A 42 -42.49 15.62 -24.83
C LYS A 42 -43.43 15.05 -23.76
N LYS A 43 -44.18 13.99 -24.08
CA LYS A 43 -45.10 13.32 -23.12
C LYS A 43 -44.41 12.66 -21.92
N ASN A 44 -43.14 12.29 -22.07
CA ASN A 44 -42.30 11.59 -21.09
C ASN A 44 -41.12 12.46 -20.65
N ASP A 45 -41.01 13.66 -21.22
CA ASP A 45 -39.92 14.59 -20.97
C ASP A 45 -40.28 15.51 -19.79
N PRO A 46 -39.55 15.44 -18.67
CA PRO A 46 -39.76 16.33 -17.54
C PRO A 46 -39.34 17.79 -17.82
N ASP A 47 -38.58 18.08 -18.89
CA ASP A 47 -38.10 19.42 -19.25
C ASP A 47 -37.83 19.56 -20.77
N ASP A 48 -38.91 19.74 -21.56
CA ASP A 48 -38.98 19.87 -23.03
C ASP A 48 -38.24 21.12 -23.63
N THR A 49 -37.35 21.73 -22.84
CA THR A 49 -36.46 22.82 -23.26
C THR A 49 -34.99 22.54 -22.96
N ASN A 50 -34.70 21.40 -22.33
CA ASN A 50 -33.42 21.06 -21.76
C ASN A 50 -33.00 19.67 -22.25
N PRO A 51 -32.10 19.61 -23.24
CA PRO A 51 -31.77 18.39 -23.96
C PRO A 51 -30.97 17.34 -23.16
N CYS A 52 -31.06 17.38 -21.83
CA CYS A 52 -30.22 16.69 -20.88
C CYS A 52 -31.03 15.75 -19.98
N ILE A 53 -31.34 14.53 -20.47
CA ILE A 53 -31.71 13.40 -19.60
C ILE A 53 -30.63 13.17 -18.53
N PRO A 54 -30.96 12.91 -17.25
CA PRO A 54 -29.96 12.78 -16.19
C PRO A 54 -29.17 11.46 -16.28
N GLY A 55 -28.03 11.50 -16.95
CA GLY A 55 -26.92 10.57 -16.75
C GLY A 55 -25.75 11.30 -16.12
N ILE A 56 -25.74 11.50 -14.79
CA ILE A 56 -24.56 12.03 -14.10
C ILE A 56 -23.47 10.94 -14.21
N PRO A 57 -22.30 11.21 -14.80
CA PRO A 57 -21.17 10.30 -14.73
C PRO A 57 -20.86 10.04 -13.25
N ASN A 58 -20.90 8.78 -12.85
CA ASN A 58 -20.54 8.31 -11.52
C ASN A 58 -19.24 7.50 -11.65
N PRO A 59 -18.10 8.18 -11.90
CA PRO A 59 -16.82 7.49 -11.91
C PRO A 59 -16.56 6.93 -10.52
N ILE A 60 -16.16 5.66 -10.45
CA ILE A 60 -15.62 5.09 -9.22
C ILE A 60 -14.14 4.88 -9.47
N VAL A 61 -13.33 5.49 -8.63
CA VAL A 61 -11.88 5.27 -8.67
C VAL A 61 -11.62 3.85 -8.19
N GLU A 62 -11.52 2.93 -9.14
CA GLU A 62 -11.05 1.57 -8.92
C GLU A 62 -9.73 1.42 -9.65
N GLY A 63 -8.65 1.19 -8.91
CA GLY A 63 -7.31 1.08 -9.48
C GLY A 63 -6.20 1.80 -8.71
N ILE A 64 -6.23 1.73 -7.38
CA ILE A 64 -5.14 2.24 -6.53
C ILE A 64 -4.34 1.03 -6.06
N ASN A 65 -3.34 0.63 -6.83
CA ASN A 65 -2.62 -0.63 -6.59
C ASN A 65 -1.10 -0.44 -6.44
N SER A 66 -0.57 0.77 -6.59
CA SER A 66 0.88 0.98 -6.65
C SER A 66 1.29 2.37 -6.18
N CYS A 67 2.31 2.43 -5.33
CA CYS A 67 2.88 3.68 -4.82
C CYS A 67 3.80 4.40 -5.81
N THR A 68 4.24 3.71 -6.87
CA THR A 68 5.23 4.21 -7.82
C THR A 68 4.65 4.44 -9.22
N GLU A 69 3.55 3.77 -9.55
CA GLU A 69 2.87 3.95 -10.83
C GLU A 69 1.81 5.04 -10.75
N LYS A 70 1.42 5.59 -11.91
CA LYS A 70 0.29 6.51 -11.97
C LYS A 70 -1.00 5.77 -11.63
N ALA A 71 -1.90 6.43 -10.90
CA ALA A 71 -3.18 5.85 -10.53
C ALA A 71 -4.09 5.65 -11.76
N SER A 72 -4.99 4.68 -11.66
CA SER A 72 -6.08 4.46 -12.59
C SER A 72 -7.45 4.53 -11.91
N ALA A 73 -8.50 4.78 -12.70
CA ALA A 73 -9.90 4.82 -12.29
C ALA A 73 -10.79 4.27 -13.40
N VAL A 74 -12.04 3.93 -13.05
CA VAL A 74 -13.01 3.40 -14.01
C VAL A 74 -14.30 4.22 -13.97
N ILE A 75 -14.79 4.61 -15.15
CA ILE A 75 -16.09 5.25 -15.30
C ILE A 75 -17.15 4.14 -15.32
N ARG A 76 -17.76 3.84 -14.16
CA ARG A 76 -18.70 2.70 -14.04
C ARG A 76 -19.96 2.83 -14.90
N ASN A 77 -20.37 4.04 -15.22
CA ASN A 77 -21.49 4.33 -16.12
C ASN A 77 -21.01 4.96 -17.44
N TYR A 78 -19.93 4.42 -17.98
CA TYR A 78 -19.41 4.82 -19.28
C TYR A 78 -20.44 4.65 -20.40
N ASP A 79 -20.64 5.70 -21.21
CA ASP A 79 -21.41 5.68 -22.45
C ASP A 79 -20.46 5.98 -23.62
N PRO A 80 -20.30 5.08 -24.61
CA PRO A 80 -19.42 5.30 -25.76
C PRO A 80 -19.83 6.49 -26.64
N ASN A 81 -21.07 6.98 -26.53
CA ASN A 81 -21.55 8.15 -27.26
C ASN A 81 -21.34 9.47 -26.50
N THR A 82 -20.73 9.42 -25.33
CA THR A 82 -20.43 10.59 -24.51
C THR A 82 -18.94 10.90 -24.59
N GLN A 83 -18.59 12.18 -24.78
CA GLN A 83 -17.22 12.63 -24.77
C GLN A 83 -16.76 12.88 -23.33
N TYR A 84 -15.66 12.27 -22.92
CA TYR A 84 -15.08 12.45 -21.59
C TYR A 84 -13.75 13.20 -21.66
N SER A 85 -13.49 14.06 -20.68
CA SER A 85 -12.21 14.74 -20.50
C SER A 85 -11.91 14.95 -19.02
N THR A 86 -10.64 15.17 -18.69
CA THR A 86 -10.18 15.41 -17.32
C THR A 86 -9.35 16.68 -17.22
N SER A 87 -9.43 17.35 -16.07
CA SER A 87 -8.55 18.46 -15.68
C SER A 87 -8.05 18.28 -14.24
N PRO A 88 -6.73 18.13 -13.98
CA PRO A 88 -5.63 18.04 -14.95
C PRO A 88 -5.81 16.90 -15.96
N PHE A 89 -5.09 16.96 -17.09
CA PHE A 89 -5.21 15.96 -18.14
C PHE A 89 -4.77 14.57 -17.63
N ALA A 90 -5.62 13.58 -17.86
CA ALA A 90 -5.38 12.15 -17.71
C ALA A 90 -5.86 11.41 -18.97
N ILE A 91 -5.27 10.25 -19.24
CA ILE A 91 -5.55 9.47 -20.45
C ILE A 91 -6.87 8.71 -20.25
N ILE A 92 -7.78 8.79 -21.22
CA ILE A 92 -9.06 8.08 -21.20
C ILE A 92 -9.13 7.14 -22.41
N ASN A 93 -9.25 5.84 -22.15
CA ASN A 93 -9.40 4.80 -23.16
C ASN A 93 -10.63 3.94 -22.82
N GLY A 94 -11.74 4.16 -23.53
CA GLY A 94 -13.02 3.56 -23.14
C GLY A 94 -13.45 4.06 -21.75
N ALA A 95 -13.78 3.12 -20.85
CA ALA A 95 -14.17 3.44 -19.47
C ALA A 95 -12.97 3.70 -18.53
N GLU A 96 -11.75 3.42 -18.95
CA GLU A 96 -10.57 3.52 -18.09
C GLU A 96 -9.94 4.90 -18.15
N ILE A 97 -9.58 5.44 -16.98
CA ILE A 97 -8.79 6.65 -16.81
C ILE A 97 -7.44 6.23 -16.25
N THR A 98 -6.34 6.66 -16.87
CA THR A 98 -4.96 6.31 -16.46
C THR A 98 -4.04 7.52 -16.47
N GLY A 99 -2.87 7.41 -15.84
CA GLY A 99 -1.88 8.48 -15.85
C GLY A 99 -2.12 9.56 -14.79
N MET A 100 -2.94 9.27 -13.76
CA MET A 100 -3.25 10.23 -12.71
C MET A 100 -2.18 10.27 -11.63
N ASP A 101 -1.90 11.48 -11.13
CA ASP A 101 -0.98 11.73 -10.03
C ASP A 101 -1.68 11.52 -8.68
N TYR A 102 -0.94 10.95 -7.73
CA TYR A 102 -1.36 10.92 -6.32
C TYR A 102 -1.39 12.31 -5.71
N ASP A 103 -2.19 12.40 -4.64
CA ASP A 103 -2.43 13.59 -3.83
C ASP A 103 -2.97 14.78 -4.63
N LYS A 104 -3.65 14.51 -5.75
CA LYS A 104 -4.27 15.51 -6.63
C LYS A 104 -5.76 15.26 -6.82
N SER A 105 -6.48 16.37 -7.01
CA SER A 105 -7.87 16.34 -7.43
C SER A 105 -7.97 16.43 -8.95
N TYR A 106 -8.87 15.63 -9.53
CA TYR A 106 -9.21 15.64 -10.94
C TYR A 106 -10.68 16.01 -11.11
N LEU A 107 -10.97 16.81 -12.13
CA LEU A 107 -12.31 17.12 -12.60
C LEU A 107 -12.59 16.29 -13.85
N LEU A 108 -13.46 15.29 -13.76
CA LEU A 108 -14.00 14.56 -14.91
C LEU A 108 -15.17 15.34 -15.48
N THR A 109 -15.09 15.69 -16.75
CA THR A 109 -16.18 16.28 -17.52
C THR A 109 -16.71 15.26 -18.51
N ALA A 110 -18.03 15.09 -18.54
CA ALA A 110 -18.71 14.33 -19.58
C ALA A 110 -19.63 15.25 -20.38
N LYS A 111 -19.51 15.19 -21.70
CA LYS A 111 -20.23 16.04 -22.63
C LYS A 111 -20.95 15.20 -23.68
N LYS A 112 -22.25 15.44 -23.83
CA LYS A 112 -23.09 14.84 -24.87
C LYS A 112 -23.96 15.94 -25.46
N ASN A 113 -23.79 16.22 -26.74
CA ASN A 113 -24.41 17.38 -27.40
C ASN A 113 -24.13 18.69 -26.64
N SER A 114 -25.16 19.42 -26.22
CA SER A 114 -25.08 20.66 -25.41
C SER A 114 -24.96 20.39 -23.91
N CYS A 115 -25.10 19.15 -23.47
CA CYS A 115 -25.10 18.78 -22.06
C CYS A 115 -23.70 18.54 -21.53
N GLU A 116 -23.39 19.16 -20.40
CA GLU A 116 -22.13 18.98 -19.69
C GLU A 116 -22.38 18.67 -18.21
N LYS A 117 -21.74 17.61 -17.71
CA LYS A 117 -21.72 17.25 -16.29
C LYS A 117 -20.29 17.08 -15.82
N MET A 118 -20.04 17.47 -14.59
CA MET A 118 -18.72 17.45 -13.99
C MET A 118 -18.72 16.71 -12.64
N MET A 119 -17.70 15.92 -12.38
CA MET A 119 -17.46 15.26 -11.10
C MET A 119 -16.01 15.50 -10.68
N ARG A 120 -15.81 15.88 -9.41
CA ARG A 120 -14.47 16.05 -8.85
C ARG A 120 -14.15 14.86 -7.96
N PHE A 121 -12.97 14.27 -8.14
CA PHE A 121 -12.49 13.15 -7.33
C PHE A 121 -11.03 13.35 -6.95
N TYR A 122 -10.61 12.73 -5.84
CA TYR A 122 -9.26 12.83 -5.30
C TYR A 122 -8.54 11.49 -5.39
N ILE A 123 -7.28 11.52 -5.81
CA ILE A 123 -6.43 10.33 -5.84
C ILE A 123 -5.55 10.36 -4.58
N SER A 124 -5.77 9.40 -3.68
CA SER A 124 -5.00 9.26 -2.43
C SER A 124 -4.22 7.94 -2.40
N LYS A 125 -3.03 7.97 -1.78
CA LYS A 125 -2.26 6.77 -1.43
C LYS A 125 -2.45 6.32 0.03
N ASP A 126 -3.36 6.94 0.78
CA ASP A 126 -3.49 6.77 2.24
C ASP A 126 -3.75 5.31 2.68
N ASN A 127 -4.50 4.55 1.89
CA ASN A 127 -4.80 3.13 2.17
C ASN A 127 -3.73 2.15 1.66
N LEU A 128 -2.66 2.65 1.05
CA LEU A 128 -1.53 1.84 0.60
C LEU A 128 -0.45 1.76 1.69
N ASP A 129 0.41 0.76 1.55
CA ASP A 129 1.66 0.55 2.30
C ASP A 129 2.80 0.72 1.29
N CYS A 130 3.46 1.88 1.28
CA CYS A 130 4.36 2.26 0.19
C CYS A 130 5.81 1.84 0.36
N ASP A 131 6.27 1.71 1.59
CA ASP A 131 7.60 1.20 1.92
C ASP A 131 7.59 -0.30 2.25
N GLY A 132 6.40 -0.89 2.34
CA GLY A 132 6.18 -2.32 2.47
C GLY A 132 6.40 -2.82 3.88
N ASP A 133 6.29 -1.96 4.89
CA ASP A 133 6.52 -2.28 6.28
C ASP A 133 5.31 -2.95 6.97
N GLY A 134 4.16 -3.03 6.30
CA GLY A 134 2.91 -3.60 6.81
C GLY A 134 2.00 -2.60 7.54
N VAL A 135 2.35 -1.32 7.56
CA VAL A 135 1.56 -0.21 8.09
C VAL A 135 1.07 0.64 6.91
N THR A 136 -0.16 1.15 6.96
CA THR A 136 -0.67 2.01 5.88
C THR A 136 -0.16 3.44 6.03
N ASN A 137 0.04 4.13 4.91
CA ASN A 137 0.51 5.52 4.89
C ASN A 137 -0.35 6.46 5.75
N GLU A 138 -1.68 6.25 5.80
CA GLU A 138 -2.57 7.02 6.68
C GLU A 138 -2.23 6.81 8.17
N THR A 139 -1.97 5.56 8.53
CA THR A 139 -1.64 5.16 9.90
C THR A 139 -0.30 5.77 10.30
N GLU A 140 0.70 5.69 9.43
CA GLU A 140 2.02 6.28 9.67
C GLU A 140 1.99 7.80 9.82
N LYS A 141 1.25 8.49 8.94
CA LYS A 141 1.00 9.93 9.09
C LYS A 141 0.41 10.29 10.44
N ARG A 142 -0.56 9.48 10.92
CA ARG A 142 -1.17 9.66 12.25
C ARG A 142 -0.17 9.35 13.37
N ASP A 143 0.72 8.40 13.15
CA ASP A 143 1.71 7.96 14.12
C ASP A 143 2.95 8.83 14.19
N GLY A 144 3.15 9.71 13.20
CA GLY A 144 4.32 10.56 13.06
C GLY A 144 5.53 9.81 12.51
N THR A 145 5.30 8.73 11.79
CA THR A 145 6.32 7.95 11.08
C THR A 145 6.28 8.26 9.58
N ASP A 146 7.33 7.89 8.84
CA ASP A 146 7.52 8.26 7.42
C ASP A 146 7.06 7.16 6.44
N PRO A 147 5.98 7.39 5.65
CA PRO A 147 5.43 6.40 4.73
C PRO A 147 6.31 5.96 3.55
N GLU A 148 7.52 6.52 3.43
CA GLU A 148 8.51 6.14 2.43
C GLU A 148 9.76 5.52 3.07
N ASN A 149 9.79 5.35 4.39
CA ASN A 149 10.92 4.83 5.14
C ASN A 149 10.58 3.53 5.87
N PRO A 150 10.98 2.36 5.32
CA PRO A 150 10.59 1.03 5.83
C PRO A 150 11.05 0.74 7.27
N CYS A 151 11.96 1.54 7.82
CA CYS A 151 12.49 1.37 9.17
C CYS A 151 11.93 2.40 10.17
N ASP A 152 11.06 3.31 9.73
CA ASP A 152 10.39 4.30 10.58
C ASP A 152 8.91 3.94 10.67
N TYR A 153 8.56 3.11 11.65
CA TYR A 153 7.19 2.62 11.82
C TYR A 153 6.92 2.17 13.26
N LYS A 154 5.64 1.93 13.57
CA LYS A 154 5.21 1.33 14.84
C LYS A 154 4.78 -0.10 14.64
N LEU A 155 5.53 -1.02 15.25
CA LEU A 155 5.30 -2.46 15.13
C LEU A 155 3.88 -2.88 15.55
N GLU A 156 3.31 -2.25 16.57
CA GLU A 156 1.94 -2.52 17.03
C GLU A 156 0.83 -2.16 16.01
N HIS A 157 1.16 -1.42 14.96
CA HIS A 157 0.21 -0.96 13.94
C HIS A 157 0.35 -1.67 12.60
N GLN A 158 1.22 -2.68 12.50
CA GLN A 158 1.29 -3.56 11.34
C GLN A 158 -0.02 -4.34 11.19
N THR A 159 -0.85 -3.92 10.23
CA THR A 159 -2.16 -4.51 9.94
C THR A 159 -2.21 -5.18 8.58
N VAL A 160 -1.25 -4.85 7.70
CA VAL A 160 -1.05 -5.44 6.39
C VAL A 160 0.18 -6.36 6.43
N ALA A 161 0.26 -7.32 5.51
CA ALA A 161 1.42 -8.21 5.45
C ALA A 161 2.66 -7.46 4.93
N PRO A 162 3.78 -7.42 5.68
CA PRO A 162 5.00 -6.75 5.22
C PRO A 162 5.61 -7.42 3.98
N SER A 163 6.20 -6.59 3.11
CA SER A 163 6.87 -6.97 1.87
C SER A 163 8.09 -7.88 2.10
N ALA A 164 8.59 -8.51 1.03
CA ALA A 164 9.80 -9.33 1.11
C ALA A 164 11.06 -8.44 1.24
N GLU A 165 11.01 -7.28 0.60
CA GLU A 165 12.03 -6.23 0.60
C GLU A 165 12.25 -5.70 2.02
N TRP A 166 11.17 -5.33 2.72
CA TRP A 166 11.23 -4.89 4.11
C TRP A 166 11.82 -5.96 5.05
N LYS A 167 11.42 -7.23 4.87
CA LYS A 167 11.97 -8.35 5.66
C LYS A 167 13.48 -8.52 5.46
N ALA A 168 13.99 -8.17 4.28
CA ALA A 168 15.43 -8.23 4.00
C ALA A 168 16.21 -7.05 4.63
N LEU A 169 15.55 -5.93 4.94
CA LEU A 169 16.15 -4.76 5.60
C LEU A 169 16.35 -4.92 7.11
N ASP A 170 15.74 -5.95 7.73
CA ASP A 170 15.86 -6.24 9.18
C ASP A 170 15.37 -5.07 10.08
N CYS A 171 14.42 -4.27 9.56
CA CYS A 171 13.83 -3.12 10.25
C CYS A 171 13.03 -3.49 11.51
N ASN A 172 12.68 -4.77 11.70
CA ASN A 172 12.00 -5.28 12.90
C ASN A 172 12.93 -5.73 14.01
N ASN A 173 14.24 -5.56 13.82
CA ASN A 173 15.25 -5.93 14.80
C ASN A 173 15.09 -7.38 15.28
N ASP A 174 14.66 -8.28 14.39
CA ASP A 174 14.59 -9.71 14.67
C ASP A 174 15.89 -10.45 14.33
N CYS A 175 16.80 -9.75 13.66
CA CYS A 175 18.15 -10.17 13.34
C CYS A 175 18.20 -11.42 12.44
N THR A 176 17.10 -11.82 11.80
CA THR A 176 17.06 -13.06 11.01
C THR A 176 17.87 -12.96 9.73
N ALA A 177 17.80 -11.82 9.04
CA ALA A 177 18.58 -11.56 7.84
C ALA A 177 20.08 -11.47 8.16
N PHE A 178 20.45 -10.72 9.20
CA PHE A 178 21.83 -10.65 9.66
C PHE A 178 22.37 -12.00 10.14
N ALA A 179 21.59 -12.76 10.94
CA ALA A 179 21.99 -14.10 11.38
C ALA A 179 22.25 -15.03 10.20
N LYS A 180 21.51 -14.90 9.10
CA LYS A 180 21.69 -15.72 7.89
C LYS A 180 23.01 -15.41 7.16
N THR A 181 23.54 -14.19 7.22
CA THR A 181 24.76 -13.80 6.49
C THR A 181 26.05 -13.95 7.31
N LEU A 182 25.97 -14.25 8.61
CA LEU A 182 27.14 -14.47 9.47
C LEU A 182 28.05 -15.58 8.93
N THR A 183 29.31 -15.23 8.65
CA THR A 183 30.40 -16.17 8.40
C THR A 183 31.01 -16.57 9.73
N ILE A 184 30.82 -17.83 10.14
CA ILE A 184 31.32 -18.31 11.44
C ILE A 184 32.48 -19.28 11.18
N PRO A 185 33.71 -18.95 11.61
CA PRO A 185 34.85 -19.84 11.43
C PRO A 185 34.63 -21.17 12.16
N GLN A 186 35.01 -22.26 11.52
CA GLN A 186 34.86 -23.61 12.09
C GLN A 186 36.09 -24.07 12.88
N PHE A 187 37.23 -23.39 12.79
CA PHE A 187 38.48 -23.81 13.41
C PHE A 187 39.07 -22.71 14.29
N LEU A 188 39.68 -23.13 15.39
CA LEU A 188 40.52 -22.32 16.28
C LEU A 188 41.83 -23.09 16.51
N THR A 189 42.96 -22.42 16.30
CA THR A 189 44.31 -22.98 16.47
C THR A 189 45.11 -22.15 17.46
N PRO A 190 44.90 -22.31 18.78
CA PRO A 190 45.54 -21.47 19.78
C PRO A 190 46.98 -21.95 20.06
N ASN A 191 47.88 -21.72 19.10
CA ASN A 191 49.30 -22.11 19.10
C ASN A 191 50.26 -20.90 19.12
N ASN A 192 49.71 -19.68 19.12
CA ASN A 192 50.39 -18.39 19.10
C ASN A 192 51.24 -18.15 17.83
N ASP A 193 50.82 -18.67 16.68
CA ASP A 193 51.49 -18.39 15.38
C ASP A 193 50.95 -17.13 14.67
N GLY A 194 49.89 -16.52 15.19
CA GLY A 194 49.22 -15.36 14.63
C GLY A 194 47.99 -15.70 13.78
N ASP A 195 47.77 -16.96 13.44
CA ASP A 195 46.69 -17.43 12.58
C ASP A 195 45.64 -18.21 13.39
N ASN A 196 44.40 -17.72 13.41
CA ASN A 196 43.26 -18.33 14.11
C ASN A 196 43.52 -18.65 15.60
N ASP A 197 44.39 -17.87 16.26
CA ASP A 197 44.64 -17.94 17.70
C ASP A 197 43.47 -17.45 18.57
N ALA A 198 42.60 -16.66 17.97
CA ALA A 198 41.36 -16.17 18.54
C ALA A 198 40.21 -16.48 17.59
N TRP A 199 39.05 -16.82 18.16
CA TRP A 199 37.88 -17.08 17.34
C TRP A 199 37.20 -15.76 17.01
N GLU A 200 37.43 -15.24 15.81
CA GLU A 200 36.91 -13.95 15.39
C GLU A 200 35.68 -14.10 14.49
N ILE A 201 34.66 -13.28 14.70
CA ILE A 201 33.47 -13.21 13.85
C ILE A 201 33.27 -11.73 13.47
N PRO A 202 34.09 -11.18 12.54
CA PRO A 202 34.18 -9.73 12.27
C PRO A 202 32.85 -9.05 11.99
N GLU A 203 31.89 -9.75 11.43
CA GLU A 203 30.54 -9.27 11.15
C GLU A 203 29.80 -8.83 12.42
N LEU A 204 30.07 -9.44 13.57
CA LEU A 204 29.50 -9.03 14.86
C LEU A 204 29.95 -7.62 15.31
N ALA A 205 31.03 -7.08 14.75
CA ALA A 205 31.46 -5.70 15.01
C ALA A 205 30.80 -4.65 14.09
N LYS A 206 30.19 -5.05 12.96
CA LYS A 206 29.94 -4.16 11.82
C LYS A 206 28.52 -3.58 11.67
N ASN A 207 27.49 -4.08 12.34
CA ASN A 207 26.09 -3.71 12.04
C ASN A 207 25.30 -3.06 13.20
N VAL A 208 25.13 -1.74 13.15
CA VAL A 208 24.50 -0.89 14.19
C VAL A 208 23.07 -1.30 14.61
N LEU A 209 22.32 -2.01 13.76
CA LEU A 209 20.93 -2.40 14.05
C LEU A 209 20.87 -3.71 14.87
N CYS A 210 21.68 -4.71 14.51
CA CYS A 210 21.63 -6.06 15.11
C CYS A 210 22.79 -6.37 16.08
N ASN A 211 23.78 -5.48 16.20
CA ASN A 211 25.00 -5.71 17.00
C ASN A 211 25.04 -4.96 18.35
N GLN A 212 23.99 -4.20 18.70
CA GLN A 212 24.03 -3.42 19.94
C GLN A 212 24.20 -4.33 21.16
N GLU A 213 23.59 -5.53 21.11
CA GLU A 213 23.82 -6.59 22.09
C GLU A 213 23.93 -7.97 21.43
N ASN A 214 25.15 -8.48 21.27
CA ASN A 214 25.37 -9.89 20.91
C ASN A 214 25.87 -10.70 22.11
N ARG A 215 25.65 -12.01 22.11
CA ARG A 215 26.23 -12.90 23.12
C ARG A 215 26.69 -14.20 22.48
N VAL A 216 27.95 -14.54 22.72
CA VAL A 216 28.57 -15.78 22.26
C VAL A 216 28.74 -16.72 23.44
N MET A 217 28.16 -17.91 23.34
CA MET A 217 28.30 -18.99 24.30
C MET A 217 28.91 -20.20 23.62
N LEU A 218 29.87 -20.85 24.29
CA LEU A 218 30.46 -22.11 23.85
C LEU A 218 30.24 -23.21 24.87
N PHE A 219 29.99 -24.41 24.38
CA PHE A 219 29.71 -25.60 25.15
C PHE A 219 30.60 -26.73 24.69
N ASN A 220 31.04 -27.57 25.63
CA ASN A 220 31.70 -28.82 25.28
C ASN A 220 30.67 -29.87 24.83
N VAL A 221 31.16 -31.03 24.38
CA VAL A 221 30.32 -32.17 23.94
C VAL A 221 29.37 -32.74 25.00
N ARG A 222 29.57 -32.41 26.28
CA ARG A 222 28.69 -32.80 27.40
C ARG A 222 27.65 -31.73 27.74
N GLY A 223 27.57 -30.65 26.95
CA GLY A 223 26.67 -29.52 27.18
C GLY A 223 27.11 -28.57 28.29
N ALA A 224 28.34 -28.71 28.83
CA ALA A 224 28.84 -27.77 29.83
C ALA A 224 29.35 -26.50 29.15
N LYS A 225 28.84 -25.34 29.59
CA LYS A 225 29.27 -24.03 29.09
C LYS A 225 30.71 -23.74 29.50
N VAL A 226 31.58 -23.52 28.52
CA VAL A 226 33.01 -23.23 28.71
C VAL A 226 33.33 -21.75 28.46
N PHE A 227 32.51 -21.06 27.67
CA PHE A 227 32.70 -19.65 27.37
C PHE A 227 31.36 -18.93 27.30
N ASP A 228 31.35 -17.67 27.71
CA ASP A 228 30.18 -16.78 27.71
C ASP A 228 30.68 -15.33 27.64
N ALA A 229 30.36 -14.64 26.56
CA ALA A 229 30.73 -13.24 26.38
C ALA A 229 29.58 -12.47 25.75
N LYS A 230 29.18 -11.37 26.41
CA LYS A 230 28.34 -10.32 25.83
C LYS A 230 29.20 -9.32 25.06
N ASN A 231 28.63 -8.78 23.99
CA ASN A 231 29.24 -7.84 23.06
C ASN A 231 30.56 -8.38 22.50
N TYR A 232 30.52 -9.62 22.04
CA TYR A 232 31.65 -10.26 21.37
C TYR A 232 32.10 -9.42 20.17
N MET A 233 33.41 -9.39 19.92
CA MET A 233 34.11 -8.50 18.98
C MET A 233 34.20 -7.00 19.35
N LYS A 234 33.51 -6.51 20.39
CA LYS A 234 33.64 -5.10 20.83
C LYS A 234 34.95 -4.82 21.57
N ASP A 235 35.43 -5.82 22.31
CA ASP A 235 36.68 -5.78 23.05
C ASP A 235 37.53 -6.99 22.67
N LEU A 236 38.62 -6.74 21.93
CA LEU A 236 39.51 -7.78 21.42
C LEU A 236 40.23 -8.56 22.53
N SER A 237 40.29 -8.03 23.75
CA SER A 237 40.87 -8.74 24.90
C SER A 237 39.96 -9.86 25.42
N ARG A 238 38.66 -9.83 25.07
CA ARG A 238 37.64 -10.79 25.51
C ARG A 238 37.33 -11.86 24.48
N LEU A 239 38.11 -11.95 23.40
CA LEU A 239 37.96 -13.00 22.39
C LEU A 239 38.25 -14.38 22.98
N PHE A 240 37.55 -15.38 22.47
CA PHE A 240 37.78 -16.77 22.84
C PHE A 240 39.08 -17.27 22.20
N ARG A 241 40.07 -17.58 23.05
CA ARG A 241 41.40 -18.07 22.66
C ARG A 241 41.63 -19.54 23.08
N GLY A 242 40.55 -20.30 23.22
CA GLY A 242 40.62 -21.71 23.64
C GLY A 242 40.73 -21.92 25.16
N TYR A 243 40.52 -20.88 25.96
CA TYR A 243 40.49 -20.95 27.42
C TYR A 243 39.05 -20.82 27.94
N SER A 244 38.71 -21.65 28.92
CA SER A 244 37.41 -21.55 29.59
C SER A 244 37.30 -20.26 30.40
N SER A 245 36.21 -19.52 30.26
CA SER A 245 35.87 -18.41 31.15
C SER A 245 35.05 -18.85 32.37
N ASN A 246 34.66 -20.13 32.44
CA ASN A 246 33.87 -20.67 33.54
C ASN A 246 34.77 -21.24 34.66
N GLY A 247 34.79 -20.58 35.82
CA GLY A 247 35.70 -20.88 36.94
C GLY A 247 35.38 -22.14 37.76
N LEU A 248 34.25 -22.81 37.50
CA LEU A 248 33.81 -23.99 38.27
C LEU A 248 34.35 -25.32 37.70
N THR A 249 34.55 -25.42 36.38
CA THR A 249 34.92 -26.69 35.71
C THR A 249 36.38 -26.72 35.24
N PHE A 250 36.96 -25.54 34.98
CA PHE A 250 38.32 -25.39 34.47
C PHE A 250 39.01 -24.27 35.27
N LYS A 251 39.37 -24.57 36.52
CA LYS A 251 40.23 -23.68 37.31
C LYS A 251 41.61 -23.60 36.64
N GLY A 252 41.95 -22.40 36.16
CA GLY A 252 43.32 -21.99 35.87
C GLY A 252 43.74 -22.21 34.43
N GLY A 253 43.81 -21.11 33.66
CA GLY A 253 44.84 -20.82 32.65
C GLY A 253 45.26 -21.89 31.64
N LYS A 254 44.52 -22.99 31.49
CA LYS A 254 44.88 -24.15 30.67
C LYS A 254 43.96 -24.20 29.46
N LEU A 255 44.58 -24.40 28.31
CA LEU A 255 43.90 -24.63 27.05
C LEU A 255 42.93 -25.79 27.14
N LEU A 256 41.70 -25.56 26.70
CA LEU A 256 40.69 -26.58 26.53
C LEU A 256 41.20 -27.72 25.62
N PRO A 257 40.77 -28.97 25.83
CA PRO A 257 41.19 -30.09 24.96
C PRO A 257 40.80 -29.85 23.50
N SER A 258 41.62 -30.37 22.58
CA SER A 258 41.27 -30.40 21.16
C SER A 258 40.01 -31.24 20.94
N GLY A 259 39.16 -30.82 20.01
CA GLY A 259 37.89 -31.48 19.75
C GLY A 259 36.77 -30.51 19.39
N ALA A 260 35.57 -31.06 19.25
CA ALA A 260 34.37 -30.32 18.89
C ALA A 260 33.79 -29.54 20.08
N TYR A 261 33.39 -28.31 19.81
CA TYR A 261 32.65 -27.43 20.71
C TYR A 261 31.43 -26.89 19.97
N PHE A 262 30.35 -26.69 20.70
CA PHE A 262 29.11 -26.16 20.15
C PHE A 262 28.96 -24.70 20.54
N TYR A 263 28.51 -23.88 19.61
CA TYR A 263 28.24 -22.46 19.88
C TYR A 263 26.76 -22.14 19.80
N ILE A 264 26.38 -21.14 20.61
CA ILE A 264 25.14 -20.41 20.49
C ILE A 264 25.50 -18.92 20.42
N ILE A 265 25.05 -18.26 19.35
CA ILE A 265 25.16 -16.82 19.16
C ILE A 265 23.74 -16.25 19.30
N GLU A 266 23.57 -15.40 20.30
CA GLU A 266 22.36 -14.59 20.50
C GLU A 266 22.60 -13.19 19.95
N LEU A 267 21.57 -12.64 19.30
CA LEU A 267 21.53 -11.30 18.73
C LEU A 267 20.31 -10.60 19.31
N ASN A 268 20.52 -9.48 20.02
CA ASN A 268 19.49 -8.70 20.70
C ASN A 268 18.54 -9.55 21.57
N GLY A 269 19.11 -10.51 22.31
CA GLY A 269 18.37 -11.43 23.19
C GLY A 269 17.58 -12.53 22.47
N LYS A 270 17.60 -12.57 21.14
CA LYS A 270 17.01 -13.64 20.32
C LYS A 270 18.10 -14.63 19.89
N LYS A 271 17.72 -15.89 19.67
CA LYS A 271 18.64 -16.93 19.20
C LYS A 271 18.99 -16.67 17.73
N GLY A 272 20.22 -16.26 17.46
CA GLY A 272 20.70 -15.94 16.10
C GLY A 272 21.19 -17.17 15.35
N ARG A 273 22.35 -17.71 15.75
CA ARG A 273 23.03 -18.84 15.07
C ARG A 273 23.49 -19.90 16.05
N THR A 274 23.40 -21.16 15.64
CA THR A 274 23.99 -22.30 16.37
C THR A 274 24.76 -23.20 15.43
N GLY A 275 25.78 -23.86 15.95
CA GLY A 275 26.60 -24.78 15.18
C GLY A 275 27.74 -25.33 16.02
N TYR A 276 28.81 -25.74 15.34
CA TYR A 276 29.99 -26.29 15.98
C TYR A 276 31.26 -25.63 15.43
N MET A 277 32.32 -25.71 16.23
CA MET A 277 33.69 -25.37 15.89
C MET A 277 34.64 -26.43 16.46
N TYR A 278 35.86 -26.48 15.94
CA TYR A 278 36.91 -27.37 16.41
C TYR A 278 38.06 -26.55 16.97
N ILE A 279 38.51 -26.94 18.17
CA ILE A 279 39.80 -26.51 18.68
C ILE A 279 40.83 -27.54 18.22
N VAL A 280 41.86 -27.09 17.50
CA VAL A 280 43.00 -27.88 17.05
C VAL A 280 44.25 -27.25 17.66
N LYS A 281 45.19 -28.04 18.16
CA LYS A 281 46.42 -27.55 18.80
C LYS A 281 47.62 -27.90 17.95
#